data_AF-A0A435GH90-F1
#
_entry.id   AF-A0A435GH90-F1
#
_cell.length_a   1.000
_cell.length_b   1.000
_cell.length_c   1.000
_cell.angle_alpha   90.00
_cell.angle_beta   90.00
_cell.angle_gamma   90.00
#
_symmetry.space_group_name_H-M   'P 1'
#
loop_
_entity.id
_entity.type
_entity.pdbx_description
1 polymer ?
#
loop_
_entity_poly.entity_id
_entity_poly.type
_entity_poly.pdbx_seq_one_letter_code
_entity_poly.pdbx_strand_id
1 'polypeptide(L)'
;FGVGLAALDGALAREEDGMWPTVFVYMAFLADFPDSHVMRKHGVHVANQARQEAVAVQAALHAEGDEPSRIRLLMEFDRRLKADNINPGTSADLTVATLLVHTLALTLHNRGVGA
;
A
#
# COMPACT_ATOMS: atom_id res chain seq x y z
N PHE A 1 -12.44 1.93 1.20
CA PHE A 1 -11.83 2.41 -0.06
C PHE A 1 -11.24 3.81 0.02
N GLY A 2 -11.76 4.75 0.82
CA GLY A 2 -11.27 6.14 0.85
C GLY A 2 -9.74 6.30 1.00
N VAL A 3 -9.11 5.57 1.94
CA VAL A 3 -7.64 5.57 2.11
C VAL A 3 -6.92 5.13 0.84
N GLY A 4 -7.30 3.98 0.29
CA GLY A 4 -6.67 3.46 -0.92
C GLY A 4 -6.87 4.36 -2.13
N LEU A 5 -8.08 4.91 -2.35
CA LEU A 5 -8.34 5.80 -3.48
C LEU A 5 -7.55 7.12 -3.34
N ALA A 6 -7.50 7.71 -2.14
CA ALA A 6 -6.70 8.90 -1.90
C ALA A 6 -5.20 8.67 -2.12
N ALA A 7 -4.68 7.51 -1.69
CA ALA A 7 -3.28 7.15 -1.93
C ALA A 7 -2.99 6.92 -3.42
N LEU A 8 -3.92 6.29 -4.14
CA LEU A 8 -3.82 6.06 -5.58
C LEU A 8 -3.82 7.39 -6.34
N ASP A 9 -4.81 8.25 -6.09
CA ASP A 9 -4.93 9.56 -6.72
C ASP A 9 -3.70 10.44 -6.43
N GLY A 10 -3.20 10.39 -5.19
CA GLY A 10 -1.99 11.11 -4.79
C GLY A 10 -0.69 10.57 -5.42
N ALA A 11 -0.65 9.28 -5.79
CA ALA A 11 0.47 8.73 -6.57
C ALA A 11 0.38 9.16 -8.04
N LEU A 12 -0.82 9.08 -8.65
CA LEU A 12 -1.06 9.52 -10.02
C LEU A 12 -0.80 11.02 -10.20
N ALA A 13 -1.19 11.86 -9.24
CA ALA A 13 -0.93 13.29 -9.26
C ALA A 13 0.57 13.66 -9.16
N ARG A 14 1.39 12.74 -8.63
CA ARG A 14 2.86 12.86 -8.59
C ARG A 14 3.54 12.20 -9.80
N GLU A 15 2.75 11.77 -10.78
CA GLU A 15 3.22 11.09 -12.00
C GLU A 15 4.01 9.80 -11.69
N GLU A 16 3.71 9.16 -10.56
CA GLU A 16 4.29 7.86 -10.22
C GLU A 16 3.77 6.80 -11.19
N ASP A 17 4.66 6.00 -11.76
CA ASP A 17 4.36 5.03 -12.81
C ASP A 17 4.68 3.58 -12.39
N GLY A 18 4.50 2.65 -13.33
CA GLY A 18 4.79 1.24 -13.12
C GLY A 18 4.08 0.66 -11.89
N MET A 19 4.87 0.17 -10.93
CA MET A 19 4.35 -0.45 -9.71
C MET A 19 4.02 0.56 -8.60
N TRP A 20 4.49 1.80 -8.69
CA TRP A 20 4.52 2.74 -7.57
C TRP A 20 3.14 3.13 -7.03
N PRO A 21 2.12 3.41 -7.86
CA PRO A 21 0.77 3.67 -7.35
C PRO A 21 0.24 2.53 -6.47
N THR A 22 0.44 1.28 -6.89
CA THR A 22 0.06 0.09 -6.11
C THR A 22 0.82 0.01 -4.78
N VAL A 23 2.13 0.28 -4.80
CA VAL A 23 2.96 0.32 -3.59
C VAL A 23 2.46 1.37 -2.59
N PHE A 24 2.12 2.58 -3.06
CA PHE A 24 1.61 3.63 -2.17
C PHE A 24 0.26 3.28 -1.56
N VAL A 25 -0.64 2.65 -2.32
CA VAL A 25 -1.92 2.15 -1.79
C VAL A 25 -1.69 1.12 -0.70
N TYR A 26 -0.79 0.15 -0.93
CA TYR A 26 -0.45 -0.86 0.07
C TYR A 26 0.15 -0.25 1.34
N MET A 27 1.12 0.64 1.19
CA MET A 27 1.77 1.30 2.32
C MET A 27 0.79 2.17 3.12
N ALA A 28 -0.16 2.83 2.45
CA ALA A 28 -1.19 3.61 3.14
C ALA A 28 -2.08 2.73 4.02
N PHE A 29 -2.56 1.58 3.53
CA PHE A 29 -3.35 0.67 4.36
C PHE A 29 -2.55 0.12 5.54
N LEU A 30 -1.32 -0.30 5.31
CA LEU A 30 -0.48 -0.90 6.34
C LEU A 30 -0.02 0.10 7.40
N ALA A 31 0.18 1.37 7.03
CA ALA A 31 0.57 2.45 7.95
C ALA A 31 -0.63 3.01 8.74
N ASP A 32 -1.83 3.04 8.15
CA ASP A 32 -3.00 3.61 8.80
C ASP A 32 -3.63 2.67 9.84
N PHE A 33 -3.63 1.36 9.58
CA PHE A 33 -4.34 0.39 10.41
C PHE A 33 -3.48 -0.82 10.78
N PRO A 34 -3.61 -1.37 12.01
CA PRO A 34 -3.02 -2.66 12.32
C PRO A 34 -3.67 -3.74 11.44
N ASP A 35 -2.85 -4.48 10.69
CA ASP A 35 -3.34 -5.48 9.75
C ASP A 35 -4.08 -6.63 10.47
N SER A 36 -5.33 -6.91 10.10
CA SER A 36 -6.16 -7.87 10.84
C SER A 36 -5.73 -9.33 10.59
N HIS A 37 -5.10 -9.64 9.46
CA HIS A 37 -4.49 -10.94 9.22
C HIS A 37 -3.30 -11.15 10.16
N VAL A 38 -2.45 -10.12 10.33
CA VAL A 38 -1.35 -10.15 11.31
C VAL A 38 -1.90 -10.23 12.73
N MET A 39 -2.90 -9.42 13.09
CA MET A 39 -3.52 -9.45 14.43
C MET A 39 -4.03 -10.85 14.79
N ARG A 40 -4.70 -11.52 13.85
CA ARG A 40 -5.24 -12.87 14.05
C ARG A 40 -4.15 -13.92 14.27
N LYS A 41 -3.01 -13.80 13.57
CA LYS A 41 -1.94 -14.80 13.59
C LYS A 41 -0.87 -14.55 14.66
N HIS A 42 -0.56 -13.28 14.94
CA HIS A 42 0.56 -12.84 15.78
C HIS A 42 0.14 -11.94 16.96
N GLY A 43 -1.13 -11.54 17.03
CA GLY A 43 -1.64 -10.68 18.10
C GLY A 43 -1.51 -9.18 17.81
N VAL A 44 -2.21 -8.40 18.63
CA VAL A 44 -2.36 -6.94 18.44
C VAL A 44 -1.04 -6.16 18.56
N HIS A 45 -0.12 -6.60 19.43
CA HIS A 45 1.16 -5.93 19.62
C HIS A 45 2.02 -6.00 18.35
N VAL A 46 2.17 -7.19 17.76
CA VAL A 46 2.95 -7.41 16.53
C VAL A 46 2.33 -6.65 15.35
N ALA A 47 1.00 -6.66 15.22
CA ALA A 47 0.33 -5.90 14.17
C ALA A 47 0.57 -4.38 14.29
N ASN A 48 0.59 -3.84 15.51
CA ASN A 48 0.92 -2.42 15.74
C ASN A 48 2.39 -2.11 15.46
N GLN A 49 3.31 -3.02 15.78
CA GLN A 49 4.73 -2.86 15.45
C GLN A 49 4.94 -2.81 13.94
N ALA A 50 4.37 -3.77 13.20
CA ALA A 50 4.43 -3.78 11.74
C ALA A 50 3.84 -2.50 11.12
N ARG A 51 2.72 -1.99 11.67
CA ARG A 51 2.14 -0.71 11.28
C ARG A 51 3.10 0.47 11.52
N GLN A 52 3.73 0.54 12.70
CA GLN A 52 4.66 1.62 13.03
C GLN A 52 5.90 1.60 12.12
N GLU A 53 6.43 0.42 11.81
CA GLU A 53 7.49 0.28 10.81
C GLU A 53 7.03 0.75 9.43
N ALA A 54 5.80 0.41 9.03
CA ALA A 54 5.24 0.86 7.76
C ALA A 54 5.07 2.39 7.68
N VAL A 55 4.68 3.05 8.78
CA VAL A 55 4.65 4.53 8.86
C VAL A 55 6.03 5.11 8.59
N ALA A 56 7.09 4.56 9.22
CA ALA A 56 8.45 5.04 9.02
C ALA A 56 8.95 4.81 7.58
N VAL A 57 8.66 3.63 7.01
CA VAL A 57 9.01 3.30 5.62
C VAL A 57 8.25 4.20 4.64
N GLN A 58 6.97 4.46 4.87
CA GLN A 58 6.16 5.35 4.03
C GLN A 58 6.73 6.78 4.02
N ALA A 59 7.08 7.31 5.20
CA ALA A 59 7.71 8.63 5.29
C ALA A 59 9.03 8.69 4.51
N ALA A 60 9.87 7.67 4.62
CA ALA A 60 11.14 7.58 3.88
C ALA A 60 10.92 7.43 2.36
N LEU A 61 9.92 6.69 1.90
CA LEU A 61 9.58 6.58 0.47
C LEU A 61 9.24 7.94 -0.16
N HIS A 62 8.66 8.86 0.60
CA HIS A 62 8.37 10.22 0.13
C HIS A 62 9.59 11.16 0.17
N ALA A 63 10.59 10.85 1.00
CA ALA A 63 11.80 11.65 1.13
C ALA A 63 12.88 11.26 0.09
N GLU A 64 12.90 10.00 -0.32
CA GLU A 64 13.95 9.46 -1.18
C GLU A 64 13.70 9.74 -2.67
N GLY A 65 14.73 10.23 -3.38
CA GLY A 65 14.59 10.75 -4.73
C GLY A 65 14.78 9.74 -5.88
N ASP A 66 15.49 8.64 -5.65
CA ASP A 66 15.77 7.64 -6.70
C ASP A 66 15.06 6.30 -6.45
N GLU A 67 14.61 5.69 -7.55
CA GLU A 67 13.91 4.40 -7.55
C GLU A 67 14.73 3.26 -6.91
N PRO A 68 16.02 3.06 -7.23
CA PRO A 68 16.83 2.03 -6.59
C PRO A 68 16.87 2.13 -5.05
N SER A 69 16.97 3.34 -4.49
CA SER A 69 16.93 3.56 -3.05
C SER A 69 15.57 3.21 -2.44
N ARG A 70 14.47 3.62 -3.08
CA ARG A 70 13.10 3.27 -2.64
C ARG A 70 12.85 1.76 -2.68
N ILE A 71 13.34 1.07 -3.72
CA ILE A 71 13.26 -0.40 -3.83
C ILE A 71 14.05 -1.08 -2.70
N ARG A 72 15.29 -0.65 -2.44
CA ARG A 72 16.10 -1.20 -1.33
C ARG A 72 15.40 -1.05 0.02
N LEU A 73 14.78 0.11 0.27
CA LEU A 73 14.01 0.38 1.48
C LEU A 73 12.84 -0.62 1.65
N LEU A 74 12.08 -0.85 0.58
CA LEU A 74 10.96 -1.82 0.58
C LEU A 74 11.45 -3.25 0.77
N MET A 75 12.54 -3.64 0.11
CA MET A 75 13.11 -4.99 0.24
C MET A 75 13.59 -5.25 1.66
N GLU A 76 14.22 -4.27 2.31
CA GLU A 76 14.69 -4.39 3.68
C GLU A 76 13.52 -4.48 4.67
N PHE A 77 12.44 -3.73 4.45
CA PHE A 77 11.21 -3.85 5.22
C PHE A 77 10.56 -5.23 5.06
N ASP A 78 10.37 -5.69 3.81
CA ASP A 78 9.82 -7.02 3.50
C ASP A 78 10.66 -8.15 4.12
N ARG A 79 12.00 -8.02 4.08
CA ARG A 79 12.92 -8.97 4.71
C ARG A 79 12.70 -9.06 6.23
N ARG A 80 12.49 -7.94 6.92
CA ARG A 80 12.20 -7.94 8.36
C ARG A 80 10.87 -8.64 8.67
N LEU A 81 9.80 -8.30 7.95
CA LEU A 81 8.50 -8.97 8.13
C LEU A 81 8.61 -10.48 7.92
N LYS A 82 9.33 -10.91 6.87
CA LYS A 82 9.54 -12.34 6.56
C LYS A 82 10.36 -13.07 7.61
N ALA A 83 11.39 -12.43 8.18
CA ALA A 83 12.20 -13.02 9.24
C ALA A 83 11.34 -13.43 10.45
N ASP A 84 10.30 -12.65 10.73
CA ASP A 84 9.34 -12.90 11.83
C ASP A 84 8.06 -13.63 11.37
N ASN A 85 8.03 -14.11 10.12
CA ASN A 85 6.88 -14.79 9.50
C ASN A 85 5.57 -13.96 9.52
N ILE A 86 5.70 -12.63 9.49
CA ILE A 86 4.60 -11.66 9.48
C ILE A 86 4.15 -11.44 8.04
N ASN A 87 2.84 -11.58 7.80
CA ASN A 87 2.23 -11.34 6.49
C ASN A 87 1.04 -10.37 6.63
N PRO A 88 1.18 -9.11 6.19
CA PRO A 88 0.08 -8.14 6.15
C PRO A 88 -0.94 -8.39 5.02
N GLY A 89 -1.62 -9.54 5.11
CA GLY A 89 -2.51 -10.02 4.06
C GLY A 89 -3.75 -9.14 3.85
N THR A 90 -4.31 -8.57 4.92
CA THR A 90 -5.51 -7.71 4.79
C THR A 90 -5.21 -6.42 4.05
N SER A 91 -4.03 -5.84 4.28
CA SER A 91 -3.56 -4.65 3.58
C SER A 91 -3.36 -4.92 2.08
N ALA A 92 -2.88 -6.12 1.73
CA ALA A 92 -2.79 -6.57 0.34
C ALA A 92 -4.17 -6.74 -0.30
N ASP A 93 -5.12 -7.40 0.38
CA ASP A 93 -6.48 -7.60 -0.11
C ASP A 93 -7.18 -6.25 -0.39
N LEU A 94 -7.05 -5.28 0.53
CA LEU A 94 -7.61 -3.94 0.38
C LEU A 94 -6.96 -3.14 -0.75
N THR A 95 -5.67 -3.38 -1.01
CA THR A 95 -4.95 -2.80 -2.16
C THR A 95 -5.55 -3.29 -3.47
N VAL A 96 -5.69 -4.60 -3.64
CA VAL A 96 -6.29 -5.20 -4.84
C VAL A 96 -7.73 -4.71 -5.03
N ALA A 97 -8.52 -4.69 -3.96
CA ALA A 97 -9.90 -4.21 -4.01
C ALA A 97 -9.98 -2.73 -4.43
N THR A 98 -9.04 -1.89 -3.99
CA THR A 98 -8.98 -0.47 -4.38
C THR A 98 -8.67 -0.33 -5.87
N LEU A 99 -7.66 -1.03 -6.38
CA LEU A 99 -7.30 -1.00 -7.80
C LEU A 99 -8.44 -1.51 -8.69
N LEU A 100 -9.14 -2.56 -8.25
CA LEU A 100 -10.33 -3.07 -8.93
C LEU A 100 -11.43 -2.00 -9.01
N VAL A 101 -11.78 -1.37 -7.89
CA VAL A 101 -12.81 -0.32 -7.84
C VAL A 101 -12.44 0.85 -8.75
N HIS A 102 -11.18 1.31 -8.72
CA HIS A 102 -10.70 2.38 -9.59
C HIS A 102 -10.81 2.01 -11.08
N THR A 103 -10.39 0.80 -11.45
CA THR A 103 -10.43 0.30 -12.83
C THR A 103 -11.87 0.18 -13.34
N LEU A 104 -12.78 -0.33 -12.51
CA LEU A 104 -14.21 -0.42 -12.85
C LEU A 104 -14.82 0.97 -13.02
N ALA A 105 -14.51 1.91 -12.15
CA ALA A 105 -14.99 3.29 -12.25
C ALA A 105 -14.54 3.96 -13.56
N LEU A 106 -13.26 3.82 -13.94
CA LEU A 106 -12.77 4.34 -15.22
C LEU A 106 -13.47 3.69 -16.42
N THR A 107 -13.63 2.36 -16.38
CA THR A 107 -14.25 1.61 -17.48
C THR A 107 -15.72 1.98 -17.67
N LEU A 108 -16.46 2.19 -16.58
CA LEU A 108 -17.87 2.57 -16.63
C LEU A 108 -18.07 4.02 -17.06
N HIS A 109 -17.23 4.96 -16.61
CA HIS A 109 -17.28 6.35 -17.08
C HIS A 109 -16.95 6.46 -18.58
N ASN A 110 -15.95 5.71 -19.06
CA ASN A 110 -15.56 5.73 -20.47
C ASN A 110 -16.64 5.14 -21.41
N ARG A 111 -17.56 4.31 -20.90
CA ARG A 111 -18.71 3.81 -21.66
C ARG A 111 -19.87 4.80 -21.78
N GLY A 112 -19.90 5.85 -20.94
CA GLY A 112 -20.95 6.89 -20.98
C GLY A 112 -20.66 8.07 -21.91
N VAL A 113 -19.42 8.23 -22.38
CA VAL A 113 -18.99 9.33 -23.28
C VAL A 113 -19.05 8.92 -24.77
N GLY A 114 -19.42 7.67 -25.05
CA GLY A 114 -19.50 7.12 -26.41
C GLY A 114 -20.85 6.49 -26.80
N ALA A 115 -21.93 6.81 -26.08
CA ALA A 115 -23.29 6.34 -26.38
C ALA A 115 -24.18 7.49 -26.88
#